data_AF-A0A1D6MTR3-F1
#
_entry.id   AF-A0A1D6MTR3-F1
#
_cell.length_a   1.000
_cell.length_b   1.000
_cell.length_c   1.000
_cell.angle_alpha   90.00
_cell.angle_beta   90.00
_cell.angle_gamma   90.00
#
_symmetry.space_group_name_H-M   'P 1'
#
loop_
_entity.id
_entity.type
_entity.pdbx_description
1 polymer ?
#
loop_
_entity_poly.entity_id
_entity_poly.type
_entity_poly.pdbx_seq_one_letter_code
_entity_poly.pdbx_strand_id
1 'polypeptide(L)'
;MYLNLLEDDAWACTTLDSIVVCLAHDNDHRKVEQALLKKEAIQNLVKFFQDCPEQFFGHILDAFLKIITKSSRLNTAMATNGLATLLIARLDHSNLVVAKVWRLKFI
;
A
#
# COMPACT_ATOMS: atom_id res chain seq x y z
N MET A 1 15.73 -6.75 -2.33
CA MET A 1 15.54 -7.81 -3.34
C MET A 1 14.09 -7.91 -3.79
N TYR A 2 13.08 -8.05 -2.90
CA TYR A 2 11.66 -8.10 -3.31
C TYR A 2 11.05 -6.79 -3.82
N LEU A 3 11.50 -5.62 -3.34
CA LEU A 3 10.96 -4.32 -3.77
C LEU A 3 11.28 -3.96 -5.23
N ASN A 4 12.27 -4.60 -5.85
CA ASN A 4 12.58 -4.40 -7.26
C ASN A 4 11.60 -5.15 -8.17
N LEU A 5 10.81 -6.09 -7.62
CA LEU A 5 9.77 -6.82 -8.36
C LEU A 5 8.44 -6.06 -8.41
N LEU A 6 8.32 -4.93 -7.72
CA LEU A 6 7.18 -4.03 -7.86
C LEU A 6 7.17 -3.30 -9.22
N GLU A 7 8.27 -3.37 -9.98
CA GLU A 7 8.38 -2.82 -11.33
C GLU A 7 7.85 -3.78 -12.41
N ASP A 8 7.59 -5.05 -12.06
CA ASP A 8 7.03 -6.05 -12.99
C ASP A 8 5.54 -6.27 -12.66
N ASP A 9 4.66 -5.77 -13.55
CA ASP A 9 3.21 -5.87 -13.42
C ASP A 9 2.70 -7.30 -13.18
N ALA A 10 3.42 -8.31 -13.66
CA ALA A 10 3.02 -9.72 -13.48
C ALA A 10 3.26 -10.22 -12.04
N TRP A 11 4.23 -9.65 -11.32
CA TRP A 11 4.65 -10.09 -9.99
C TRP A 11 4.26 -9.13 -8.87
N ALA A 12 3.82 -7.93 -9.20
CA ALA A 12 3.58 -6.90 -8.19
C ALA A 12 2.44 -7.25 -7.23
N CYS A 13 1.33 -7.86 -7.71
CA CYS A 13 0.27 -8.36 -6.83
C CYS A 13 0.78 -9.45 -5.88
N THR A 14 1.49 -10.45 -6.40
CA THR A 14 2.09 -11.54 -5.61
C THR A 14 3.11 -11.03 -4.60
N THR A 15 3.88 -10.01 -4.97
CA THR A 15 4.86 -9.36 -4.09
C THR A 15 4.16 -8.60 -2.97
N LEU A 16 3.09 -7.88 -3.30
CA LEU A 16 2.30 -7.14 -2.33
C LEU A 16 1.59 -8.07 -1.33
N ASP A 17 1.03 -9.19 -1.79
CA ASP A 17 0.44 -10.21 -0.91
C ASP A 17 1.50 -10.84 0.00
N SER A 18 2.68 -11.11 -0.55
CA SER A 18 3.82 -11.59 0.24
C SER A 18 4.21 -10.58 1.32
N ILE A 19 4.22 -9.28 1.02
CA ILE A 19 4.47 -8.22 2.01
C ILE A 19 3.41 -8.22 3.11
N VAL A 20 2.13 -8.31 2.75
CA VAL A 20 1.01 -8.38 3.71
C VAL A 20 1.17 -9.58 4.65
N VAL A 21 1.48 -10.75 4.10
CA VAL A 21 1.69 -11.97 4.88
C VAL A 21 2.94 -11.84 5.76
N CYS A 22 4.06 -11.36 5.22
CA CYS A 22 5.29 -11.15 5.97
C CYS A 22 5.09 -10.15 7.11
N LEU A 23 4.35 -9.06 6.89
CA LEU A 23 4.06 -8.07 7.92
C LEU A 23 3.10 -8.62 8.99
N ALA A 24 2.17 -9.50 8.61
CA ALA A 24 1.28 -10.17 9.56
C ALA A 24 2.03 -11.13 10.50
N HIS A 25 3.14 -11.69 10.05
CA HIS A 25 4.03 -12.57 10.83
C HIS A 25 5.31 -11.85 11.30
N ASP A 26 5.34 -10.51 11.23
CA ASP A 26 6.49 -9.73 11.68
C ASP A 26 6.52 -9.77 13.21
N ASN A 27 7.32 -10.69 13.74
CA ASN A 27 7.52 -10.91 15.18
C ASN A 27 8.24 -9.71 15.84
N ASP A 28 8.58 -9.81 17.13
CA ASP A 28 9.10 -8.70 17.96
C ASP A 28 10.26 -7.89 17.38
N HIS A 29 11.02 -8.46 16.44
CA HIS A 29 12.16 -7.79 15.81
C HIS A 29 11.76 -6.83 14.67
N ARG A 30 10.49 -6.84 14.23
CA ARG A 30 9.89 -5.88 13.28
C ARG A 30 10.75 -5.65 12.02
N LYS A 31 11.34 -6.73 11.50
CA LYS A 31 12.33 -6.63 10.41
C LYS A 31 11.67 -6.21 9.10
N VAL A 32 10.44 -6.67 8.87
CA VAL A 32 9.66 -6.34 7.68
C VAL A 32 9.24 -4.87 7.76
N GLU A 33 8.70 -4.43 8.90
CA GLU A 33 8.34 -3.04 9.14
C GLU A 33 9.55 -2.11 8.91
N GLN A 34 10.72 -2.43 9.47
CA GLN A 34 11.93 -1.62 9.29
C GLN A 34 12.42 -1.58 7.85
N ALA A 35 12.31 -2.67 7.10
CA ALA A 35 12.66 -2.70 5.69
C ALA A 35 11.71 -1.83 4.85
N LEU A 36 10.42 -1.84 5.16
CA LEU A 36 9.39 -1.04 4.49
C LEU A 36 9.46 0.45 4.87
N LEU A 37 9.97 0.79 6.06
CA LEU A 37 10.17 2.18 6.48
C LEU A 37 11.37 2.87 5.80
N LYS A 38 12.19 2.14 5.04
CA LYS A 38 13.27 2.75 4.25
C LYS A 38 12.66 3.65 3.18
N LYS A 39 13.27 4.82 2.98
CA LYS A 39 12.79 5.83 2.03
C LYS A 39 12.53 5.26 0.63
N GLU A 40 13.46 4.46 0.12
CA GLU A 40 13.34 3.79 -1.19
C GLU A 40 12.14 2.83 -1.24
N ALA A 41 11.88 2.09 -0.17
CA ALA A 41 10.75 1.17 -0.09
C ALA A 41 9.41 1.91 -0.12
N ILE A 42 9.31 3.01 0.63
CA ILE A 42 8.12 3.87 0.65
C ILE A 42 7.90 4.46 -0.75
N GLN A 43 8.94 4.99 -1.37
CA GLN A 43 8.85 5.58 -2.72
C GLN A 43 8.39 4.55 -3.76
N ASN A 44 8.94 3.34 -3.71
CA ASN A 44 8.52 2.27 -4.63
C ASN A 44 7.06 1.86 -4.41
N LEU A 45 6.59 1.79 -3.15
CA LEU A 45 5.19 1.47 -2.85
C LEU A 45 4.25 2.58 -3.30
N VAL A 46 4.60 3.85 -3.07
CA VAL A 46 3.81 5.01 -3.51
C VAL A 46 3.73 5.05 -5.04
N LYS A 47 4.86 4.83 -5.73
CA LYS A 47 4.91 4.76 -7.19
C LYS A 47 4.07 3.59 -7.73
N PHE A 48 4.19 2.41 -7.14
CA PHE A 48 3.36 1.26 -7.50
C PHE A 48 1.86 1.54 -7.35
N PHE A 49 1.45 2.20 -6.26
CA PHE A 49 0.06 2.58 -6.06
C PHE A 49 -0.42 3.60 -7.10
N GLN A 50 0.46 4.53 -7.50
CA GLN A 50 0.18 5.51 -8.55
C GLN A 50 0.00 4.85 -9.92
N ASP A 51 0.89 3.92 -10.29
CA ASP A 51 0.93 3.30 -11.62
C ASP A 51 -0.01 2.07 -11.75
N CYS A 52 -0.62 1.64 -10.64
CA CYS A 52 -1.51 0.49 -10.56
C CYS A 52 -2.66 0.54 -11.60
N PRO A 53 -2.91 -0.55 -12.35
CA PRO A 53 -4.06 -0.67 -13.25
C PRO A 53 -5.40 -0.60 -12.50
N GLU A 54 -6.42 0.03 -13.10
CA GLU A 54 -7.75 0.16 -12.47
C GLU A 54 -8.41 -1.19 -12.14
N GLN A 55 -8.21 -2.19 -12.99
CA GLN A 55 -8.76 -3.54 -12.82
C GLN A 55 -8.30 -4.25 -11.53
N PHE A 56 -7.14 -3.88 -10.99
CA PHE A 56 -6.59 -4.45 -9.76
C PHE A 56 -6.65 -3.47 -8.58
N PHE A 57 -7.18 -2.26 -8.78
CA PHE A 57 -7.18 -1.20 -7.77
C PHE A 57 -7.83 -1.64 -6.45
N GLY A 58 -8.96 -2.36 -6.50
CA GLY A 58 -9.62 -2.85 -5.29
C GLY A 58 -8.75 -3.82 -4.47
N HIS A 59 -8.04 -4.73 -5.13
CA HIS A 59 -7.14 -5.69 -4.48
C HIS A 59 -5.91 -5.00 -3.89
N ILE A 60 -5.29 -4.12 -4.68
CA ILE A 60 -4.11 -3.37 -4.25
C ILE A 60 -4.46 -2.42 -3.11
N LEU A 61 -5.61 -1.76 -3.16
CA LEU A 61 -6.14 -0.96 -2.07
C LEU A 61 -6.28 -1.79 -0.79
N ASP A 62 -6.96 -2.94 -0.84
CA ASP A 62 -7.14 -3.82 0.32
C ASP A 62 -5.80 -4.24 0.94
N ALA A 63 -4.81 -4.58 0.12
CA ALA A 63 -3.47 -4.94 0.60
C ALA A 63 -2.74 -3.76 1.25
N PHE A 64 -2.79 -2.56 0.67
CA PHE A 64 -2.21 -1.36 1.29
C PHE A 64 -2.86 -1.03 2.62
N LEU A 65 -4.18 -1.23 2.73
CA LEU A 65 -4.92 -1.02 3.97
C LEU A 65 -4.49 -2.00 5.06
N LYS A 66 -4.30 -3.28 4.71
CA LYS A 66 -3.73 -4.27 5.63
C LYS A 66 -2.32 -3.86 6.11
N ILE A 67 -1.51 -3.26 5.24
CA ILE A 67 -0.18 -2.77 5.62
C ILE A 67 -0.26 -1.58 6.61
N ILE A 68 -1.01 -0.53 6.27
CA ILE A 68 -1.08 0.69 7.10
C ILE A 68 -1.82 0.46 8.42
N THR A 69 -2.76 -0.48 8.48
CA THR A 69 -3.46 -0.84 9.73
C THR A 69 -2.59 -1.69 10.66
N LYS A 70 -1.57 -2.38 10.13
CA LYS A 70 -0.62 -3.17 10.92
C LYS A 70 0.49 -2.33 11.56
N SER A 71 0.90 -1.24 10.93
CA SER A 71 1.88 -0.32 11.51
C SER A 71 1.46 1.14 11.34
N SER A 72 1.28 1.82 12.48
CA SER A 72 1.04 3.26 12.52
C SER A 72 2.23 4.07 11.97
N ARG A 73 3.46 3.55 12.10
CA ARG A 73 4.65 4.19 11.53
C ARG A 73 4.63 4.12 10.01
N LEU A 74 4.28 2.96 9.44
CA LEU A 74 4.12 2.83 7.99
C LEU A 74 2.98 3.70 7.48
N ASN A 75 1.86 3.77 8.20
CA ASN A 75 0.76 4.65 7.87
C ASN A 75 1.22 6.12 7.76
N THR A 76 1.84 6.64 8.81
CA THR A 76 2.34 8.03 8.82
C THR A 76 3.40 8.26 7.74
N ALA A 77 4.30 7.30 7.53
CA ALA A 77 5.36 7.44 6.54
C ALA A 77 4.80 7.44 5.11
N MET A 78 3.86 6.57 4.78
CA MET A 78 3.20 6.57 3.46
C MET A 78 2.35 7.83 3.25
N ALA A 79 1.60 8.27 4.27
CA ALA A 79 0.78 9.47 4.20
C ALA A 79 1.63 10.73 3.93
N THR A 80 2.77 10.88 4.62
CA THR A 80 3.68 12.02 4.41
C THR A 80 4.44 11.97 3.08
N ASN A 81 4.48 10.80 2.41
CA ASN A 81 5.06 10.63 1.08
C ASN A 81 4.02 10.69 -0.05
N GLY A 82 2.82 11.22 0.21
CA GLY A 82 1.83 11.52 -0.82
C GLY A 82 0.85 10.40 -1.14
N LEU A 83 0.91 9.26 -0.43
CA LEU A 83 -0.07 8.18 -0.62
C LEU A 83 -1.50 8.66 -0.32
N ALA A 84 -1.70 9.50 0.70
CA ALA A 84 -3.01 10.03 1.05
C ALA A 84 -3.62 10.85 -0.11
N THR A 85 -2.82 11.70 -0.75
CA THR A 85 -3.24 12.51 -1.90
C THR A 85 -3.57 11.63 -3.11
N LEU A 86 -2.74 10.62 -3.40
CA LEU A 86 -2.99 9.66 -4.47
C LEU A 86 -4.26 8.84 -4.21
N LEU A 87 -4.48 8.42 -2.97
CA LEU A 87 -5.67 7.68 -2.56
C LEU A 87 -6.94 8.51 -2.82
N ILE A 88 -6.95 9.78 -2.40
CA ILE A 88 -8.07 10.69 -2.64
C ILE A 88 -8.31 10.86 -4.15
N ALA A 89 -7.26 11.18 -4.92
CA ALA A 89 -7.37 11.35 -6.36
C ALA A 89 -7.91 10.10 -7.07
N ARG A 90 -7.41 8.92 -6.71
CA ARG A 90 -7.87 7.65 -7.29
C ARG A 90 -9.29 7.29 -6.86
N LEU A 91 -9.71 7.62 -5.65
CA LEU A 91 -11.09 7.43 -5.18
C LEU A 91 -12.08 8.38 -5.86
N ASP A 92 -11.67 9.62 -6.17
CA ASP A 92 -12.50 10.58 -6.90
C ASP A 92 -12.67 10.19 -8.38
N HIS A 93 -11.66 9.57 -8.99
CA HIS A 93 -11.73 9.03 -10.35
C HIS A 93 -12.43 7.67 -10.44
N SER A 94 -12.28 6.82 -9.42
CA SER A 94 -12.90 5.48 -9.40
C SER A 94 -14.38 5.61 -9.06
N ASN A 95 -15.26 5.44 -10.05
CA ASN A 95 -16.71 5.54 -9.92
C ASN A 95 -17.36 4.36 -9.16
N LEU A 96 -16.85 4.02 -7.97
CA LEU A 96 -17.21 2.81 -7.24
C LEU A 96 -17.61 3.12 -5.80
N VAL A 97 -18.69 2.49 -5.36
CA VAL A 97 -19.26 2.39 -4.00
C VAL A 97 -18.21 2.34 -2.87
N VAL A 98 -17.02 1.84 -3.17
CA VAL A 98 -15.81 1.82 -2.34
C VAL A 98 -15.48 3.22 -1.79
N ALA A 99 -15.39 4.28 -2.61
CA ALA A 99 -15.06 5.64 -2.14
C ALA A 99 -16.03 6.17 -1.06
N LYS A 100 -17.32 5.81 -1.15
CA LYS A 100 -18.34 6.16 -0.13
C LYS A 100 -18.15 5.41 1.19
N VAL A 101 -17.79 4.12 1.14
CA VAL A 101 -17.53 3.32 2.36
C VAL A 101 -16.25 3.78 3.06
N TRP A 102 -15.24 4.22 2.30
CA TRP A 102 -13.96 4.68 2.85
C TRP A 102 -14.03 6.08 3.45
N ARG A 103 -14.81 7.00 2.87
CA ARG A 103 -15.07 8.33 3.47
C ARG A 103 -15.61 8.22 4.91
N LEU A 104 -16.40 7.18 5.21
CA LEU A 104 -17.00 6.96 6.52
C LEU A 104 -16.02 6.37 7.56
N LYS A 105 -14.93 5.74 7.14
CA LYS A 105 -13.95 5.11 8.05
C LYS A 105 -12.80 6.04 8.44
N PHE A 106 -12.65 7.17 7.75
CA PHE A 106 -11.57 8.13 7.96
C PHE A 106 -12.05 9.52 8.42
N ILE A 107 -13.35 9.68 8.72
CA ILE A 107 -13.93 10.83 9.43
C ILE A 107 -14.21 10.43 10.88
#